data_AF-A0A7S1D6E9-F1
#
_entry.id   AF-A0A7S1D6E9-F1
#
_cell.length_a   1.000
_cell.length_b   1.000
_cell.length_c   1.000
_cell.angle_alpha   90.00
_cell.angle_beta   90.00
_cell.angle_gamma   90.00
#
_symmetry.space_group_name_H-M   'P 1'
#
loop_
_entity.id
_entity.type
_entity.pdbx_description
1 polymer ?
#
loop_
_entity_poly.entity_id
_entity_poly.type
_entity_poly.pdbx_seq_one_letter_code
_entity_poly.pdbx_strand_id
1 'polypeptide(L)'
;MDSGVYKFMTTFVCQHSAGFCHKSLEPVRRTHRAKRDIPGGETVLVIPRELQIWDLDAFRDDFIRQELFGAAHPMTQNPIHSLAFLSVYLLRRFVLNPNKKDPLLPYYNILPTFSQLQP
;
A
#
# COMPACT_ATOMS: atom_id res chain seq x y z
N MET A 1 -16.38 13.56 -0.11
CA MET A 1 -15.19 12.66 -0.03
C MET A 1 -15.42 11.74 1.13
N ASP A 2 -15.10 10.45 1.01
CA ASP A 2 -15.16 9.50 2.12
C ASP A 2 -14.32 10.02 3.30
N SER A 3 -14.91 10.11 4.48
CA SER A 3 -14.27 10.67 5.67
C SER A 3 -13.02 9.89 6.10
N GLY A 4 -13.00 8.57 5.84
CA GLY A 4 -11.85 7.70 6.08
C GLY A 4 -10.69 8.02 5.14
N VAL A 5 -10.97 8.21 3.84
CA VAL A 5 -9.95 8.61 2.85
C VAL A 5 -9.38 9.98 3.21
N TYR A 6 -10.23 10.95 3.56
CA TYR A 6 -9.76 12.28 3.95
C TYR A 6 -8.84 12.24 5.17
N LYS A 7 -9.23 11.49 6.21
CA LYS A 7 -8.41 11.30 7.40
C LYS A 7 -7.07 10.63 7.05
N PHE A 8 -7.08 9.56 6.26
CA PHE A 8 -5.85 8.91 5.82
C PHE A 8 -4.89 9.89 5.12
N MET A 9 -5.40 10.65 4.15
CA MET A 9 -4.59 11.55 3.32
C MET A 9 -4.07 12.80 4.06
N THR A 10 -4.66 13.14 5.21
CA THR A 10 -4.27 14.33 6.00
C THR A 10 -3.50 13.99 7.26
N THR A 11 -3.71 12.82 7.84
CA THR A 11 -3.11 12.46 9.13
C THR A 11 -2.16 11.28 9.02
N PHE A 12 -2.57 10.18 8.40
CA PHE A 12 -1.85 8.91 8.52
C PHE A 12 -0.41 8.98 8.00
N VAL A 13 -0.21 9.54 6.79
CA VAL A 13 1.14 9.73 6.24
C VAL A 13 1.75 11.04 6.75
N CYS A 14 0.99 12.13 6.73
CA CYS A 14 1.52 13.47 6.96
C CYS A 14 1.92 13.78 8.42
N GLN A 15 1.34 13.05 9.39
CA GLN A 15 1.64 13.21 10.82
C GLN A 15 2.41 12.01 11.38
N HIS A 16 2.84 11.07 10.54
CA HIS A 16 3.75 10.02 10.97
C HIS A 16 5.08 10.63 11.41
N SER A 17 5.75 10.02 12.39
CA SER A 17 6.98 10.56 13.01
C SER A 17 8.09 10.91 11.99
N ALA A 18 8.21 10.12 10.92
CA ALA A 18 9.15 10.34 9.82
C ALA A 18 8.44 10.73 8.49
N GLY A 19 7.14 10.99 8.53
CA GLY A 19 6.33 11.33 7.36
C GLY A 19 6.29 12.83 7.12
N PHE A 20 6.02 13.23 5.88
CA PHE A 20 5.88 14.64 5.52
C PHE A 20 4.90 14.81 4.37
N CYS A 21 4.08 15.86 4.44
CA CYS A 21 3.28 16.35 3.33
C CYS A 21 3.47 17.85 3.20
N HIS A 22 3.71 18.32 1.98
CA HIS A 22 3.89 19.75 1.74
C HIS A 22 2.61 20.53 2.09
N LYS A 23 2.76 21.70 2.73
CA LYS A 23 1.64 22.53 3.23
C LYS A 23 0.66 22.99 2.14
N SER A 24 1.14 23.07 0.90
CA SER A 24 0.29 23.42 -0.26
C SER A 24 -0.57 22.26 -0.73
N LEU A 25 -0.41 21.03 -0.22
CA LEU A 25 -1.25 19.91 -0.61
C LEU A 25 -2.61 19.95 0.10
N GLU A 26 -3.65 19.58 -0.64
CA GLU A 26 -4.95 19.19 -0.10
C GLU A 26 -5.43 17.87 -0.72
N PRO A 27 -6.17 17.05 0.03
CA PRO A 27 -6.85 15.91 -0.55
C PRO A 27 -7.99 16.36 -1.47
N VAL A 28 -8.02 15.80 -2.68
CA VAL A 28 -9.14 15.90 -3.62
C VAL A 28 -9.47 14.47 -4.07
N ARG A 29 -10.66 13.98 -3.70
CA ARG A 29 -11.13 12.61 -3.96
C ARG A 29 -10.22 11.53 -3.33
N ARG A 30 -9.32 10.91 -4.09
CA ARG A 30 -8.31 9.93 -3.65
C ARG A 30 -6.89 10.36 -4.05
N THR A 31 -6.71 11.65 -4.32
CA THR A 31 -5.45 12.24 -4.81
C THR A 31 -5.10 13.49 -4.00
N HIS A 32 -3.83 13.89 -4.00
CA HIS A 32 -3.44 15.22 -3.50
C HIS A 32 -3.38 16.21 -4.66
N ARG A 33 -3.90 17.41 -4.42
CA ARG A 33 -3.81 18.55 -5.32
C ARG A 33 -3.05 19.67 -4.62
N ALA A 34 -2.23 20.42 -5.38
CA ALA A 34 -1.64 21.64 -4.89
C ALA A 34 -2.68 22.79 -4.87
N LYS A 35 -2.88 23.40 -3.70
CA LYS A 35 -3.68 24.62 -3.48
C LYS A 35 -3.00 25.89 -4.01
N ARG A 36 -1.67 25.84 -4.12
CA ARG A 36 -0.78 26.92 -4.54
C ARG A 36 0.42 26.30 -5.24
N ASP A 37 1.12 27.11 -6.03
CA ASP A 37 2.34 26.68 -6.69
C ASP A 37 3.37 26.15 -5.68
N ILE A 38 4.04 25.06 -6.07
CA ILE A 38 5.14 24.46 -5.31
C ILE A 38 6.41 24.69 -6.15
N PRO A 39 7.38 25.48 -5.64
CA PRO A 39 8.63 25.71 -6.34
C PRO A 39 9.37 24.41 -6.69
N GLY A 40 10.12 24.43 -7.78
CA GLY A 40 10.97 23.32 -8.18
C GLY A 40 12.05 23.04 -7.12
N GLY A 41 12.27 21.76 -6.82
CA GLY A 41 13.25 21.31 -5.82
C GLY A 41 12.71 21.18 -4.40
N GLU A 42 11.45 21.57 -4.15
CA GLU A 42 10.82 21.33 -2.84
C GLU A 42 10.36 19.88 -2.67
N THR A 43 10.46 19.38 -1.43
CA THR A 43 9.90 18.07 -1.08
C THR A 43 8.37 18.17 -1.02
N VAL A 44 7.69 17.28 -1.73
CA VAL A 44 6.21 17.25 -1.76
C VAL A 44 5.65 16.26 -0.73
N LEU A 45 6.27 15.09 -0.63
CA LEU A 45 5.81 13.98 0.20
C LEU A 45 7.01 13.15 0.67
N VAL A 46 6.99 12.71 1.92
CA VAL A 46 7.89 11.66 2.44
C VAL A 46 7.04 10.55 3.01
N ILE A 47 7.24 9.33 2.51
CA ILE A 47 6.56 8.12 2.98
C ILE A 47 7.60 7.27 3.73
N PRO A 48 7.46 7.08 5.05
CA PRO A 48 8.35 6.21 5.84
C PRO A 48 8.34 4.76 5.34
N ARG A 49 9.45 4.03 5.48
CA ARG A 49 9.61 2.66 4.92
C ARG A 49 8.61 1.66 5.53
N GLU A 50 8.29 1.82 6.80
CA GLU A 50 7.30 1.04 7.54
C GLU A 50 5.87 1.22 7.02
N LEU A 51 5.60 2.32 6.30
CA LEU A 51 4.32 2.58 5.64
C LEU A 51 4.31 2.12 4.16
N GLN A 52 5.40 1.51 3.70
CA GLN A 52 5.52 1.00 2.35
C GLN A 52 5.43 -0.52 2.34
N ILE A 53 4.88 -1.08 1.27
CA ILE A 53 4.73 -2.51 1.06
C ILE A 53 5.53 -2.87 -0.19
N TRP A 54 6.50 -3.77 -0.05
CA TRP A 54 7.44 -4.14 -1.11
C TRP A 54 7.43 -5.66 -1.35
N ASP A 55 7.88 -6.09 -2.54
CA ASP A 55 8.11 -7.51 -2.84
C ASP A 55 9.08 -8.17 -1.85
N LEU A 56 10.07 -7.41 -1.37
CA LEU A 56 11.00 -7.84 -0.32
C LEU A 56 10.31 -8.23 0.99
N ASP A 57 9.18 -7.60 1.32
CA ASP A 57 8.40 -7.96 2.51
C ASP A 57 7.72 -9.32 2.30
N ALA A 58 7.23 -9.59 1.09
CA ALA A 58 6.68 -10.89 0.71
C ALA A 58 7.77 -11.98 0.67
N PHE A 59 8.97 -11.68 0.17
CA PHE A 59 10.06 -12.65 0.10
C PHE A 59 10.61 -13.06 1.48
N ARG A 60 10.37 -12.25 2.51
CA ARG A 60 10.76 -12.55 3.89
C ARG A 60 9.70 -13.39 4.63
N ASP A 61 8.50 -13.49 4.09
CA ASP A 61 7.41 -14.26 4.69
C ASP A 61 7.69 -15.76 4.60
N ASP A 62 7.59 -16.47 5.73
CA ASP A 62 7.93 -17.89 5.82
C ASP A 62 7.03 -18.75 4.92
N PHE A 63 5.74 -18.42 4.82
CA PHE A 63 4.84 -19.16 3.95
C PHE A 63 5.20 -18.96 2.48
N ILE A 64 5.46 -17.71 2.06
CA ILE A 64 5.86 -17.44 0.67
C ILE A 64 7.13 -18.20 0.31
N ARG A 65 8.12 -18.21 1.21
CA ARG A 65 9.39 -18.92 0.99
C ARG A 65 9.22 -20.44 0.93
N GLN A 66 8.40 -21.00 1.80
CA GLN A 66 8.20 -22.46 1.89
C GLN A 66 7.32 -22.97 0.74
N GLU A 67 6.27 -22.23 0.38
CA GLU A 67 5.22 -22.74 -0.50
C GLU A 67 5.34 -22.23 -1.93
N LEU A 68 5.81 -21.00 -2.16
CA LEU A 68 5.74 -20.38 -3.50
C LEU A 68 7.07 -20.36 -4.25
N PHE A 69 8.22 -20.36 -3.57
CA PHE A 69 9.52 -20.29 -4.23
C PHE A 69 9.81 -21.49 -5.14
N GLY A 70 9.32 -22.68 -4.75
CA GLY A 70 9.44 -23.91 -5.55
C GLY A 70 8.18 -24.25 -6.34
N ALA A 71 7.11 -23.46 -6.23
CA ALA A 71 5.85 -23.77 -6.88
C ALA A 71 5.92 -23.51 -8.38
N ALA A 72 5.37 -24.44 -9.16
CA ALA A 72 5.28 -24.35 -10.60
C ALA A 72 3.90 -24.83 -11.09
N HIS A 73 3.47 -24.34 -12.24
CA HIS A 73 2.23 -24.79 -12.85
C HIS A 73 2.33 -26.28 -13.23
N PRO A 74 1.39 -27.15 -12.79
CA PRO A 74 1.55 -28.60 -12.91
C PRO A 74 1.77 -29.11 -14.33
N MET A 75 1.16 -28.46 -15.33
CA MET A 75 1.25 -28.91 -16.72
C MET A 75 2.43 -28.30 -17.49
N THR A 76 2.78 -27.04 -17.21
CA THR A 76 3.78 -26.30 -17.99
C THR A 76 5.13 -26.22 -17.29
N GLN A 77 5.17 -26.56 -16.00
CA GLN A 77 6.35 -26.45 -15.13
C GLN A 77 6.92 -25.03 -15.05
N ASN A 78 6.15 -24.02 -15.48
CA ASN A 78 6.53 -22.63 -15.34
C ASN A 78 6.48 -22.26 -13.86
N PRO A 79 7.55 -21.66 -13.30
CA PRO A 79 7.55 -21.21 -11.92
C PRO A 79 6.53 -20.10 -11.71
N ILE A 80 6.01 -19.99 -10.49
CA ILE A 80 5.17 -18.85 -10.13
C ILE A 80 5.98 -17.56 -10.27
N HIS A 81 5.41 -16.59 -10.98
CA HIS A 81 6.04 -15.29 -11.18
C HIS A 81 6.18 -14.55 -9.84
N SER A 82 7.32 -13.90 -9.60
CA SER A 82 7.62 -13.20 -8.33
C SER A 82 6.58 -12.15 -7.95
N LEU A 83 5.98 -11.45 -8.92
CA LEU A 83 4.86 -10.52 -8.70
C LEU A 83 3.63 -11.16 -8.04
N ALA A 84 3.42 -12.47 -8.21
CA ALA A 84 2.34 -13.17 -7.54
C ALA A 84 2.61 -13.32 -6.03
N PHE A 85 3.88 -13.29 -5.60
CA PHE A 85 4.24 -13.47 -4.19
C PHE A 85 3.74 -12.29 -3.37
N LEU A 86 3.88 -11.07 -3.87
CA LEU A 86 3.30 -9.90 -3.22
C LEU A 86 1.78 -10.02 -3.12
N SER A 87 1.10 -10.38 -4.21
CA SER A 87 -0.36 -10.59 -4.20
C SER A 87 -0.82 -11.61 -3.15
N VAL A 88 -0.14 -12.77 -3.05
CA VAL A 88 -0.46 -13.80 -2.05
C VAL A 88 -0.13 -13.33 -0.64
N TYR A 89 1.00 -12.64 -0.45
CA TYR A 89 1.38 -12.03 0.82
C TYR A 89 0.31 -11.06 1.32
N LEU A 90 -0.18 -10.17 0.45
CA LEU A 90 -1.26 -9.24 0.75
C LEU A 90 -2.57 -9.97 1.05
N LEU A 91 -2.94 -10.98 0.26
CA LEU A 91 -4.14 -11.78 0.51
C LEU A 91 -4.10 -12.44 1.89
N ARG A 92 -2.96 -13.04 2.25
CA ARG A 92 -2.77 -13.69 3.55
C ARG A 92 -2.84 -12.69 4.69
N ARG A 93 -2.13 -11.57 4.57
CA ARG A 93 -2.06 -10.54 5.60
C ARG A 93 -3.39 -9.82 5.81
N PHE A 94 -4.21 -9.68 4.77
CA PHE A 94 -5.42 -8.83 4.81
C PHE A 94 -6.73 -9.58 4.85
N VAL A 95 -6.83 -10.70 4.15
CA VAL A 95 -8.09 -11.44 3.99
C VAL A 95 -8.10 -12.64 4.91
N LEU A 96 -7.02 -13.43 4.93
CA LEU A 96 -7.01 -14.70 5.66
C LEU A 96 -6.62 -14.52 7.13
N ASN A 97 -5.63 -13.67 7.43
CA ASN A 97 -5.11 -13.45 8.78
C ASN A 97 -5.05 -11.96 9.13
N PRO A 98 -6.18 -11.23 9.17
CA PRO A 98 -6.17 -9.79 9.44
C PRO A 98 -5.68 -9.51 10.87
N ASN A 99 -4.51 -8.89 10.98
CA ASN A 99 -4.01 -8.37 12.25
C ASN A 99 -4.64 -7.01 12.54
N LYS A 100 -5.52 -6.93 13.55
CA LYS A 100 -6.16 -5.67 13.98
C LYS A 100 -5.18 -4.61 14.48
N LYS A 101 -3.94 -5.01 14.79
CA LYS A 101 -2.84 -4.11 15.21
C LYS A 101 -1.86 -3.81 14.07
N ASP A 102 -2.18 -4.18 12.83
CA ASP A 102 -1.33 -3.86 11.69
C ASP A 102 -1.21 -2.33 11.53
N PRO A 103 0.02 -1.76 11.51
CA PRO A 103 0.23 -0.33 11.31
C PRO A 103 -0.41 0.20 10.02
N LEU A 104 -0.53 -0.65 9.01
CA LEU A 104 -1.07 -0.29 7.69
C LEU A 104 -2.59 -0.51 7.59
N LEU A 105 -3.27 -0.92 8.66
CA LEU A 105 -4.73 -1.08 8.67
C LEU A 105 -5.49 0.16 8.14
N PRO A 106 -5.09 1.41 8.46
CA PRO A 106 -5.72 2.60 7.88
C PRO A 106 -5.57 2.72 6.36
N TYR A 107 -4.48 2.21 5.78
CA TYR A 107 -4.29 2.16 4.33
C TYR A 107 -5.24 1.16 3.68
N TYR A 108 -5.38 -0.03 4.25
CA TYR A 108 -6.25 -1.07 3.68
C TYR A 108 -7.72 -0.66 3.67
N ASN A 109 -8.17 0.03 4.72
CA ASN A 109 -9.55 0.49 4.84
C ASN A 109 -9.94 1.54 3.79
N ILE A 110 -8.96 2.16 3.12
CA ILE A 110 -9.22 3.17 2.09
C ILE A 110 -8.94 2.68 0.67
N LEU A 111 -8.60 1.40 0.48
CA LEU A 111 -8.41 0.84 -0.86
C LEU A 111 -9.75 0.77 -1.62
N PRO A 112 -9.73 0.96 -2.95
CA PRO A 112 -10.94 0.84 -3.75
C PRO A 112 -11.47 -0.59 -3.75
N THR A 113 -12.79 -0.74 -3.68
CA THR A 113 -13.43 -2.02 -4.00
C THR A 113 -13.42 -2.23 -5.51
N PHE A 114 -13.57 -3.48 -5.97
CA PHE A 114 -13.62 -3.80 -7.39
C PHE A 114 -14.72 -3.01 -8.13
N SER A 115 -15.89 -2.85 -7.51
CA SER A 115 -16.99 -2.03 -8.03
C SER A 115 -16.65 -0.54 -8.21
N GLN A 116 -15.69 -0.02 -7.45
CA GLN A 116 -15.22 1.36 -7.54
C GLN A 116 -14.14 1.56 -8.61
N LEU A 117 -13.62 0.48 -9.19
CA LEU A 117 -12.60 0.51 -10.24
C LEU A 117 -13.19 0.40 -11.65
N GLN A 118 -14.49 0.12 -11.77
CA GLN A 118 -15.17 0.06 -13.07
C GLN A 118 -15.46 1.49 -13.57
N PRO A 119 -15.18 1.79 -14.85
CA PRO A 119 -15.34 3.12 -15.43
C PRO A 119 -16.80 3.58 -15.54
#